data_AF-A0A957GBV9-F1
#
_entry.id   AF-A0A957GBV9-F1
#
_cell.length_a   1.000
_cell.length_b   1.000
_cell.length_c   1.000
_cell.angle_alpha   90.00
_cell.angle_beta   90.00
_cell.angle_gamma   90.00
#
_symmetry.space_group_name_H-M   'P 1'
#
loop_
_entity.id
_entity.type
_entity.pdbx_description
1 polymer ?
#
loop_
_entity_poly.entity_id
_entity_poly.type
_entity_poly.pdbx_seq_one_letter_code
_entity_poly.pdbx_strand_id
1 'polypeptide(L)'
;PEPTPAGAVALGVADDQRWLDGALVLLGHAPLPETIIAGAALPLRLAWHTPTGLAEDLTLRLALGDAPALVAPLSPYPTGRWRAGETIQGQYSLPVPPALPAGDYAVTLAPCAACAPYVLGQVTVLATDRLFALPDDVGLPLAYTFTGRGGEEMVLRGAALATPAVEPGDAVRLTLYWQTTAQPADLYTVFVHLVGPDGTIVAQGDQWPGGLPSNTWAAGQVVVDGYVIELPAEAPAGVYQVVVGLYTAADGVRLAVVNPAGEAVPDDKVFLALALVVGD
;
A
#
# COMPACT_ATOMS: atom_id res chain seq x y z
N PRO A 1 -27.73 0.21 -39.98
CA PRO A 1 -27.13 -0.37 -38.76
C PRO A 1 -27.82 0.21 -37.53
N GLU A 2 -28.66 -0.58 -36.86
CA GLU A 2 -29.15 -0.23 -35.52
C GLU A 2 -27.97 -0.04 -34.57
N PRO A 3 -28.03 0.92 -33.63
CA PRO A 3 -27.02 1.03 -32.60
C PRO A 3 -27.05 -0.23 -31.73
N THR A 4 -25.93 -0.95 -31.71
CA THR A 4 -25.66 -2.02 -30.74
C THR A 4 -25.93 -1.47 -29.33
N PRO A 5 -26.74 -2.13 -28.49
CA PRO A 5 -26.95 -1.65 -27.13
C PRO A 5 -25.60 -1.58 -26.40
N ALA A 6 -25.32 -0.41 -25.81
CA ALA A 6 -24.15 -0.19 -24.97
C ALA A 6 -24.07 -1.31 -23.93
N GLY A 7 -22.88 -1.88 -23.78
CA GLY A 7 -22.64 -3.13 -23.05
C GLY A 7 -23.33 -3.16 -21.70
N ALA A 8 -24.09 -4.22 -21.45
CA ALA A 8 -24.69 -4.48 -20.15
C ALA A 8 -23.56 -4.54 -19.10
N VAL A 9 -23.53 -3.55 -18.22
CA VAL A 9 -22.69 -3.56 -17.03
C VAL A 9 -23.23 -4.67 -16.14
N ALA A 10 -22.45 -5.75 -15.98
CA ALA A 10 -22.80 -6.82 -15.06
C ALA A 10 -22.61 -6.34 -13.61
N LEU A 11 -23.70 -5.88 -12.99
CA LEU A 11 -23.79 -5.76 -11.54
C LEU A 11 -23.97 -7.17 -10.99
N GLY A 12 -23.05 -7.62 -10.14
CA GLY A 12 -23.08 -8.99 -9.63
C GLY A 12 -24.14 -9.21 -8.55
N VAL A 13 -24.53 -8.13 -7.86
CA VAL A 13 -25.61 -8.13 -6.86
C VAL A 13 -26.57 -7.01 -7.22
N ALA A 14 -27.84 -7.37 -7.45
CA ALA A 14 -28.91 -6.41 -7.70
C ALA A 14 -29.41 -5.82 -6.37
N ASP A 15 -29.79 -4.56 -6.40
CA ASP A 15 -30.29 -3.80 -5.25
C ASP A 15 -31.42 -2.87 -5.72
N ASP A 16 -32.25 -2.40 -4.79
CA ASP A 16 -33.32 -1.44 -5.06
C ASP A 16 -33.46 -0.37 -3.97
N GLN A 17 -32.44 -0.25 -3.10
CA GLN A 17 -32.42 0.72 -2.01
C GLN A 17 -32.57 2.15 -2.53
N ARG A 18 -33.45 2.90 -1.87
CA ARG A 18 -33.84 4.26 -2.27
C ARG A 18 -33.53 5.28 -1.19
N TRP A 19 -33.20 6.49 -1.61
CA TRP A 19 -33.06 7.67 -0.76
C TRP A 19 -33.75 8.87 -1.42
N LEU A 20 -33.91 9.94 -0.64
CA LEU A 20 -34.42 11.23 -1.12
C LEU A 20 -35.78 11.08 -1.82
N ASP A 21 -36.73 10.44 -1.14
CA ASP A 21 -38.07 10.14 -1.65
C ASP A 21 -38.09 9.39 -3.00
N GLY A 22 -37.05 8.60 -3.26
CA GLY A 22 -36.91 7.81 -4.48
C GLY A 22 -36.21 8.53 -5.63
N ALA A 23 -35.71 9.76 -5.41
CA ALA A 23 -34.94 10.49 -6.41
C ALA A 23 -33.54 9.87 -6.66
N LEU A 24 -33.03 9.08 -5.70
CA LEU A 24 -31.81 8.29 -5.85
C LEU A 24 -32.09 6.82 -5.53
N VAL A 25 -31.62 5.94 -6.41
CA VAL A 25 -31.72 4.49 -6.29
C VAL A 25 -30.34 3.86 -6.48
N LEU A 26 -29.95 2.95 -5.58
CA LEU A 26 -28.86 2.03 -5.82
C LEU A 26 -29.42 0.83 -6.60
N LEU A 27 -28.98 0.63 -7.84
CA LEU A 27 -29.40 -0.49 -8.68
C LEU A 27 -28.67 -1.80 -8.34
N GLY A 28 -27.50 -1.69 -7.72
CA GLY A 28 -26.67 -2.83 -7.41
C GLY A 28 -25.20 -2.48 -7.24
N HIS A 29 -24.42 -3.52 -6.95
CA HIS A 29 -22.99 -3.42 -6.76
C HIS A 29 -22.26 -4.66 -7.29
N ALA A 30 -20.94 -4.54 -7.47
CA ALA A 30 -20.10 -5.72 -7.66
C ALA A 30 -20.04 -6.54 -6.36
N PRO A 31 -19.91 -7.88 -6.43
CA PRO A 31 -19.81 -8.71 -5.24
C PRO A 31 -18.66 -8.24 -4.34
N LEU A 32 -18.91 -8.21 -3.03
CA LEU A 32 -17.85 -7.97 -2.06
C LEU A 32 -16.93 -9.21 -2.00
N PRO A 33 -15.63 -9.04 -1.80
CA PRO A 33 -14.76 -10.16 -1.47
C PRO A 33 -15.19 -10.76 -0.13
N GLU A 34 -15.06 -12.08 0.02
CA GLU A 34 -15.33 -12.76 1.29
C GLU A 34 -14.34 -12.32 2.37
N THR A 35 -13.06 -12.17 2.00
CA THR A 35 -11.98 -11.80 2.90
C THR A 35 -11.18 -10.62 2.36
N ILE A 36 -10.67 -9.77 3.26
CA ILE A 36 -9.70 -8.71 2.93
C ILE A 36 -8.66 -8.57 4.06
N ILE A 37 -7.42 -8.23 3.73
CA ILE A 37 -6.37 -8.05 4.73
C ILE A 37 -6.44 -6.62 5.31
N ALA A 38 -6.26 -6.47 6.61
CA ALA A 38 -6.12 -5.16 7.24
C ALA A 38 -4.99 -4.34 6.59
N GLY A 39 -5.25 -3.08 6.26
CA GLY A 39 -4.31 -2.22 5.52
C GLY A 39 -4.47 -2.24 3.99
N ALA A 40 -5.26 -3.18 3.44
CA ALA A 40 -5.60 -3.16 2.02
C ALA A 40 -6.67 -2.08 1.70
N ALA A 41 -7.04 -1.96 0.43
CA ALA A 41 -8.17 -1.15 -0.02
C ALA A 41 -9.27 -2.04 -0.58
N LEU A 42 -10.51 -1.89 -0.08
CA LEU A 42 -11.69 -2.61 -0.55
C LEU A 42 -12.24 -1.93 -1.81
N PRO A 43 -12.15 -2.57 -3.00
CA PRO A 43 -12.74 -2.02 -4.20
C PRO A 43 -14.26 -2.14 -4.16
N LEU A 44 -14.95 -1.03 -4.41
CA LEU A 44 -16.41 -0.96 -4.48
C LEU A 44 -16.83 -0.41 -5.84
N ARG A 45 -17.72 -1.13 -6.52
CA ARG A 45 -18.37 -0.65 -7.75
C ARG A 45 -19.86 -0.59 -7.51
N LEU A 46 -20.43 0.60 -7.61
CA LEU A 46 -21.83 0.89 -7.30
C LEU A 46 -22.51 1.44 -8.55
N ALA A 47 -23.75 1.01 -8.83
CA ALA A 47 -24.57 1.60 -9.89
C ALA A 47 -25.73 2.37 -9.30
N TRP A 48 -25.81 3.63 -9.69
CA TRP A 48 -26.79 4.58 -9.23
C TRP A 48 -27.76 4.91 -10.35
N HIS A 49 -29.01 5.17 -9.99
CA HIS A 49 -30.03 5.64 -10.91
C HIS A 49 -30.79 6.81 -10.29
N THR A 50 -31.10 7.81 -11.10
CA THR A 50 -31.98 8.91 -10.69
C THR A 50 -33.24 8.97 -11.55
N PRO A 51 -34.40 8.50 -11.04
CA PRO A 51 -35.64 8.52 -11.80
C PRO A 51 -36.10 9.94 -12.17
N THR A 52 -35.86 10.91 -11.28
CA THR A 52 -36.39 12.28 -11.37
C THR A 52 -35.34 13.37 -11.53
N GLY A 53 -34.04 13.04 -11.45
CA GLY A 53 -32.96 14.00 -11.29
C GLY A 53 -32.72 14.35 -9.82
N LEU A 54 -31.58 15.00 -9.55
CA LEU A 54 -31.13 15.39 -8.21
C LEU A 54 -30.93 16.90 -8.14
N ALA A 55 -31.33 17.51 -7.03
CA ALA A 55 -31.28 18.97 -6.87
C ALA A 55 -29.89 19.49 -6.47
N GLU A 56 -29.04 18.63 -5.92
CA GLU A 56 -27.76 19.01 -5.33
C GLU A 56 -26.66 17.97 -5.59
N ASP A 57 -25.42 18.38 -5.32
CA ASP A 57 -24.25 17.53 -5.38
C ASP A 57 -24.11 16.74 -4.07
N LEU A 58 -24.25 15.41 -4.18
CA LEU A 58 -24.29 14.48 -3.07
C LEU A 58 -22.89 13.96 -2.74
N THR A 59 -22.71 13.61 -1.47
CA THR A 59 -21.51 12.94 -0.95
C THR A 59 -21.82 11.49 -0.61
N LEU A 60 -20.89 10.61 -0.91
CA LEU A 60 -20.93 9.23 -0.48
C LEU A 60 -20.03 9.05 0.74
N ARG A 61 -20.63 8.56 1.84
CA ARG A 61 -19.91 8.06 2.99
C ARG A 61 -19.87 6.54 2.94
N LEU A 62 -18.68 5.95 2.93
CA LEU A 62 -18.43 4.51 2.96
C LEU A 62 -17.72 4.16 4.25
N ALA A 63 -18.19 3.14 4.96
CA ALA A 63 -17.57 2.70 6.22
C ALA A 63 -17.51 1.17 6.33
N LEU A 64 -16.55 0.70 7.11
CA LEU A 64 -16.33 -0.70 7.43
C LEU A 64 -16.45 -0.88 8.96
N GLY A 65 -17.61 -1.33 9.44
CA GLY A 65 -17.96 -1.28 10.86
C GLY A 65 -17.81 0.13 11.45
N ASP A 66 -17.16 0.24 12.60
CA ASP A 66 -16.90 1.51 13.30
C ASP A 66 -15.59 2.19 12.85
N ALA A 67 -14.93 1.66 11.81
CA ALA A 67 -13.71 2.26 11.28
C ALA A 67 -13.97 3.65 10.67
N PRO A 68 -12.94 4.54 10.62
CA PRO A 68 -13.08 5.85 9.97
C PRO A 68 -13.64 5.73 8.55
N ALA A 69 -14.70 6.49 8.27
CA ALA A 69 -15.39 6.42 6.99
C ALA A 69 -14.64 7.20 5.90
N LEU A 70 -14.60 6.65 4.69
CA LEU A 70 -14.27 7.41 3.49
C LEU A 70 -15.45 8.33 3.17
N VAL A 71 -15.18 9.63 3.00
CA VAL A 71 -16.15 10.61 2.50
C VAL A 71 -15.63 11.15 1.17
N ALA A 72 -16.41 10.97 0.11
CA ALA A 72 -16.08 11.39 -1.24
C ALA A 72 -17.33 11.94 -1.94
N PRO A 73 -17.21 12.66 -3.07
CA PRO A 73 -18.36 12.91 -3.95
C PRO A 73 -19.02 11.59 -4.35
N LEU A 74 -20.35 11.55 -4.43
CA LEU A 74 -21.06 10.35 -4.88
C LEU A 74 -20.66 9.99 -6.31
N SER A 75 -20.28 10.95 -7.13
CA SER A 75 -19.75 10.71 -8.46
C SER A 75 -18.75 11.79 -8.84
N PRO A 76 -17.73 11.46 -9.66
CA PRO A 76 -16.83 12.46 -10.22
C PRO A 76 -17.57 13.45 -11.13
N TYR A 77 -18.70 13.03 -11.71
CA TYR A 77 -19.65 13.92 -12.38
C TYR A 77 -20.69 14.44 -11.36
N PRO A 78 -20.78 15.77 -11.14
CA PRO A 78 -21.66 16.39 -10.13
C PRO A 78 -23.11 15.88 -10.21
N THR A 79 -23.66 15.39 -9.11
CA THR A 79 -24.98 14.74 -9.11
C THR A 79 -26.13 15.69 -9.38
N GLY A 80 -26.00 16.98 -9.05
CA GLY A 80 -26.99 18.00 -9.38
C GLY A 80 -27.12 18.25 -10.89
N ARG A 81 -26.24 17.65 -11.71
CA ARG A 81 -26.30 17.70 -13.17
C ARG A 81 -26.88 16.43 -13.80
N TRP A 82 -27.18 15.42 -12.99
CA TRP A 82 -27.76 14.18 -13.50
C TRP A 82 -29.18 14.42 -13.99
N ARG A 83 -29.51 13.83 -15.13
CA ARG A 83 -30.83 13.95 -15.75
C ARG A 83 -31.76 12.86 -15.27
N ALA A 84 -33.06 13.15 -15.25
CA ALA A 84 -34.09 12.14 -15.01
C ALA A 84 -33.90 10.91 -15.93
N GLY A 85 -33.88 9.73 -15.33
CA GLY A 85 -33.62 8.45 -15.99
C GLY A 85 -32.15 8.06 -16.11
N GLU A 86 -31.21 8.92 -15.71
CA GLU A 86 -29.77 8.65 -15.86
C GLU A 86 -29.28 7.55 -14.91
N THR A 87 -28.32 6.76 -15.39
CA THR A 87 -27.69 5.67 -14.64
C THR A 87 -26.18 5.84 -14.71
N ILE A 88 -25.52 5.86 -13.56
CA ILE A 88 -24.08 6.10 -13.45
C ILE A 88 -23.44 5.05 -12.56
N GLN A 89 -22.30 4.54 -13.02
CA GLN A 89 -21.49 3.61 -12.25
C GLN A 89 -20.32 4.36 -11.61
N GLY A 90 -20.22 4.26 -10.28
CA GLY A 90 -19.09 4.76 -9.50
C GLY A 90 -18.12 3.62 -9.14
N GLN A 91 -16.83 3.95 -9.08
CA GLN A 91 -15.79 3.08 -8.52
C GLN A 91 -15.11 3.80 -7.35
N TYR A 92 -14.94 3.09 -6.24
CA TYR A 92 -14.36 3.62 -5.01
C TYR A 92 -13.40 2.60 -4.43
N SER A 93 -12.41 3.08 -3.69
CA SER A 93 -11.49 2.25 -2.91
C SER A 93 -11.63 2.65 -1.45
N LEU A 94 -12.36 1.86 -0.66
CA LEU A 94 -12.53 2.08 0.77
C LEU A 94 -11.28 1.56 1.51
N PRO A 95 -10.47 2.42 2.15
CA PRO A 95 -9.30 1.95 2.90
C PRO A 95 -9.74 1.08 4.07
N VAL A 96 -9.11 -0.08 4.23
CA VAL A 96 -9.25 -0.93 5.43
C VAL A 96 -8.15 -0.51 6.39
N PRO A 97 -8.45 0.06 7.56
CA PRO A 97 -7.39 0.55 8.43
C PRO A 97 -6.40 -0.57 8.81
N PRO A 98 -5.10 -0.29 8.76
CA PRO A 98 -4.06 -1.25 9.14
C PRO A 98 -4.22 -1.84 10.55
N ALA A 99 -4.77 -1.04 11.48
CA ALA A 99 -4.99 -1.42 12.86
C ALA A 99 -6.36 -2.10 13.11
N LEU A 100 -7.16 -2.32 12.07
CA LEU A 100 -8.47 -2.96 12.22
C LEU A 100 -8.26 -4.44 12.63
N PRO A 101 -8.82 -4.89 13.76
CA PRO A 101 -8.71 -6.28 14.18
C PRO A 101 -9.26 -7.27 13.14
N ALA A 102 -8.81 -8.52 13.22
CA ALA A 102 -9.46 -9.58 12.46
C ALA A 102 -10.92 -9.74 12.92
N GLY A 103 -11.83 -9.96 11.98
CA GLY A 103 -13.24 -10.20 12.29
C GLY A 103 -14.17 -9.88 11.12
N ASP A 104 -15.46 -10.07 11.32
CA ASP A 104 -16.48 -9.78 10.33
C ASP A 104 -16.97 -8.35 10.48
N TYR A 105 -16.90 -7.57 9.40
CA TYR A 105 -17.27 -6.17 9.38
C TYR A 105 -18.37 -5.92 8.34
N ALA A 106 -19.38 -5.15 8.74
CA ALA A 106 -20.40 -4.66 7.81
C ALA A 106 -19.82 -3.54 6.94
N VAL A 107 -19.98 -3.66 5.63
CA VAL A 107 -19.72 -2.56 4.68
C VAL A 107 -21.00 -1.73 4.59
N THR A 108 -20.91 -0.46 4.95
CA THR A 108 -22.05 0.46 4.92
C THR A 108 -21.82 1.63 3.99
N LEU A 109 -22.90 2.14 3.41
CA LEU A 109 -22.88 3.37 2.62
C LEU A 109 -24.00 4.32 3.03
N ALA A 110 -23.78 5.62 2.84
CA ALA A 110 -24.81 6.65 2.93
C ALA A 110 -24.56 7.72 1.85
N PRO A 111 -25.51 8.00 0.94
CA PRO A 111 -25.31 8.91 -0.19
C PRO A 111 -25.56 10.39 0.15
N CYS A 112 -25.69 10.75 1.43
CA CYS A 112 -25.71 12.13 1.90
C CYS A 112 -25.48 12.18 3.42
N ALA A 113 -25.14 13.34 3.98
CA ALA A 113 -24.86 13.49 5.42
C ALA A 113 -26.07 13.15 6.31
N ALA A 114 -27.29 13.45 5.85
CA ALA A 114 -28.54 13.16 6.55
C ALA A 114 -29.12 11.76 6.23
N CYS A 115 -28.52 11.03 5.28
CA CYS A 115 -29.04 9.76 4.81
C CYS A 115 -28.77 8.65 5.83
N ALA A 116 -29.77 7.81 6.06
CA ALA A 116 -29.59 6.60 6.86
C ALA A 116 -28.56 5.68 6.18
N PRO A 117 -27.60 5.11 6.94
CA PRO A 117 -26.68 4.12 6.42
C PRO A 117 -27.41 2.86 5.95
N TYR A 118 -26.96 2.31 4.83
CA TYR A 118 -27.39 1.03 4.29
C TYR A 118 -26.24 0.03 4.35
N VAL A 119 -26.53 -1.20 4.75
CA VAL A 119 -25.55 -2.30 4.82
C VAL A 119 -25.51 -2.99 3.45
N LEU A 120 -24.41 -2.81 2.72
CA LEU A 120 -24.17 -3.50 1.44
C LEU A 120 -23.92 -5.00 1.62
N GLY A 121 -23.35 -5.38 2.77
CA GLY A 121 -22.95 -6.75 3.05
C GLY A 121 -21.87 -6.80 4.12
N GLN A 122 -21.19 -7.94 4.21
CA GLN A 122 -20.12 -8.18 5.16
C GLN A 122 -18.85 -8.63 4.44
N VAL A 123 -17.71 -8.35 5.05
CA VAL A 123 -16.40 -8.88 4.67
C VAL A 123 -15.65 -9.30 5.93
N THR A 124 -14.94 -10.43 5.86
CA THR A 124 -14.04 -10.86 6.92
C THR A 124 -12.69 -10.17 6.75
N VAL A 125 -12.33 -9.32 7.70
CA VAL A 125 -11.01 -8.72 7.79
C VAL A 125 -10.07 -9.74 8.40
N LEU A 126 -8.98 -10.05 7.69
CA LEU A 126 -7.89 -10.87 8.17
C LEU A 126 -6.83 -9.95 8.80
N ALA A 127 -6.40 -10.28 10.02
CA ALA A 127 -5.23 -9.64 10.60
C ALA A 127 -3.99 -10.15 9.87
N THR A 128 -3.12 -9.21 9.50
CA THR A 128 -1.71 -9.53 9.22
C THR A 128 -1.01 -9.69 10.57
N ASP A 129 -0.20 -10.73 10.76
CA ASP A 129 0.75 -10.74 11.88
C ASP A 129 1.70 -9.55 11.69
N ARG A 130 1.55 -8.52 12.54
CA ARG A 130 2.35 -7.30 12.51
C ARG A 130 3.32 -7.33 13.67
N LEU A 131 4.60 -7.17 13.36
CA LEU A 131 5.62 -6.90 14.36
C LEU A 131 5.60 -5.41 14.69
N PHE A 132 5.70 -5.06 15.96
CA PHE A 132 5.84 -3.67 16.42
C PHE A 132 7.09 -3.48 17.29
N ALA A 133 7.64 -4.59 17.80
CA ALA A 133 8.95 -4.65 18.39
C ALA A 133 9.93 -5.22 17.36
N LEU A 134 11.14 -4.65 17.35
CA LEU A 134 12.24 -5.25 16.61
C LEU A 134 12.59 -6.60 17.26
N PRO A 135 12.86 -7.65 16.48
CA PRO A 135 13.36 -8.91 17.05
C PRO A 135 14.65 -8.69 17.84
N ASP A 136 14.84 -9.45 18.92
CA ASP A 136 16.02 -9.33 19.79
C ASP A 136 17.31 -9.84 19.12
N ASP A 137 17.18 -10.59 18.02
CA ASP A 137 18.26 -11.25 17.28
C ASP A 137 18.67 -10.51 15.99
N VAL A 138 18.33 -9.23 15.86
CA VAL A 138 18.76 -8.41 14.72
C VAL A 138 20.29 -8.26 14.71
N GLY A 139 20.93 -8.80 13.67
CA GLY A 139 22.40 -8.89 13.58
C GLY A 139 23.13 -7.54 13.62
N LEU A 140 22.66 -6.56 12.86
CA LEU A 140 23.19 -5.19 12.87
C LEU A 140 22.04 -4.21 13.16
N PRO A 141 21.90 -3.72 14.40
CA PRO A 141 20.95 -2.65 14.73
C PRO A 141 21.34 -1.33 14.06
N LEU A 142 20.34 -0.63 13.52
CA LEU A 142 20.50 0.62 12.78
C LEU A 142 19.44 1.66 13.20
N ALA A 143 19.66 2.92 12.86
CA ALA A 143 18.70 4.01 13.07
C ALA A 143 18.85 5.11 12.02
N TYR A 144 18.82 4.72 10.73
CA TYR A 144 18.79 5.68 9.62
C TYR A 144 17.34 6.05 9.31
N THR A 145 17.05 7.34 9.20
CA THR A 145 15.69 7.83 8.99
C THR A 145 15.55 8.40 7.59
N PHE A 146 14.66 7.82 6.79
CA PHE A 146 14.26 8.29 5.48
C PHE A 146 12.95 9.07 5.61
N THR A 147 12.86 10.28 5.04
CA THR A 147 11.68 11.13 5.18
C THR A 147 10.85 11.15 3.89
N GLY A 148 9.59 10.76 4.00
CA GLY A 148 8.59 10.82 2.94
C GLY A 148 8.07 12.23 2.69
N ARG A 149 7.40 12.44 1.55
CA ARG A 149 6.82 13.76 1.20
C ARG A 149 5.69 14.19 2.12
N GLY A 150 5.00 13.23 2.74
CA GLY A 150 3.96 13.47 3.74
C GLY A 150 4.51 13.76 5.13
N GLY A 151 5.84 13.71 5.32
CA GLY A 151 6.50 13.87 6.61
C GLY A 151 6.53 12.60 7.47
N GLU A 152 6.02 11.48 6.94
CA GLU A 152 6.23 10.18 7.54
C GLU A 152 7.73 9.81 7.52
N GLU A 153 8.16 9.07 8.52
CA GLU A 153 9.52 8.57 8.61
C GLU A 153 9.51 7.06 8.37
N MET A 154 10.41 6.62 7.49
CA MET A 154 10.76 5.22 7.26
C MET A 154 12.15 5.01 7.87
N VAL A 155 12.22 4.30 8.99
CA VAL A 155 13.44 4.08 9.76
C VAL A 155 14.01 2.71 9.44
N LEU A 156 15.25 2.65 8.95
CA LEU A 156 16.01 1.41 8.86
C LEU A 156 16.52 1.06 10.26
N ARG A 157 15.86 0.09 10.90
CA ARG A 157 16.09 -0.37 12.27
C ARG A 157 17.14 -1.46 12.39
N GLY A 158 17.46 -2.13 11.29
CA GLY A 158 18.56 -3.08 11.27
C GLY A 158 18.75 -3.81 9.96
N ALA A 159 19.80 -4.61 9.91
CA ALA A 159 20.12 -5.47 8.79
C ALA A 159 20.79 -6.77 9.27
N ALA A 160 20.72 -7.83 8.47
CA ALA A 160 21.41 -9.09 8.72
C ALA A 160 21.75 -9.80 7.42
N LEU A 161 22.96 -10.32 7.29
CA LEU A 161 23.32 -11.29 6.24
C LEU A 161 23.14 -12.70 6.79
N ALA A 162 22.58 -13.60 5.98
CA ALA A 162 22.49 -15.01 6.37
C ALA A 162 23.88 -15.65 6.46
N THR A 163 24.76 -15.34 5.51
CA THR A 163 26.17 -15.73 5.51
C THR A 163 27.05 -14.54 5.09
N PRO A 164 28.15 -14.26 5.80
CA PRO A 164 29.06 -13.16 5.46
C PRO A 164 30.08 -13.54 4.37
N ALA A 165 30.12 -14.81 3.94
CA ALA A 165 30.97 -15.30 2.86
C ALA A 165 30.14 -16.12 1.88
N VAL A 166 30.37 -15.92 0.58
CA VAL A 166 29.70 -16.59 -0.55
C VAL A 166 30.67 -16.75 -1.72
N GLU A 167 30.39 -17.64 -2.67
CA GLU A 167 31.17 -17.78 -3.90
C GLU A 167 30.58 -16.95 -5.05
N PRO A 168 31.36 -16.61 -6.09
CA PRO A 168 30.79 -16.13 -7.35
C PRO A 168 29.73 -17.09 -7.89
N GLY A 169 28.59 -16.56 -8.33
CA GLY A 169 27.45 -17.36 -8.77
C GLY A 169 26.46 -17.76 -7.66
N ASP A 170 26.78 -17.52 -6.38
CA ASP A 170 25.86 -17.75 -5.27
C ASP A 170 24.84 -16.61 -5.10
N ALA A 171 23.79 -16.89 -4.33
CA ALA A 171 22.82 -15.90 -3.90
C ALA A 171 23.18 -15.28 -2.54
N VAL A 172 23.28 -13.96 -2.47
CA VAL A 172 23.40 -13.21 -1.22
C VAL A 172 22.03 -13.02 -0.61
N ARG A 173 21.88 -13.49 0.64
CA ARG A 173 20.64 -13.37 1.41
C ARG A 173 20.78 -12.28 2.47
N LEU A 174 20.05 -11.19 2.28
CA LEU A 174 20.02 -10.03 3.17
C LEU A 174 18.62 -9.88 3.77
N THR A 175 18.54 -9.54 5.03
CA THR A 175 17.30 -9.13 5.69
C THR A 175 17.45 -7.70 6.19
N LEU A 176 16.52 -6.84 5.83
CA LEU A 176 16.39 -5.48 6.34
C LEU A 176 15.20 -5.40 7.29
N TYR A 177 15.31 -4.56 8.30
CA TYR A 177 14.24 -4.30 9.26
C TYR A 177 13.85 -2.84 9.18
N TRP A 178 12.64 -2.59 8.71
CA TRP A 178 12.11 -1.25 8.55
C TRP A 178 11.07 -0.97 9.62
N GLN A 179 10.94 0.27 10.05
CA GLN A 179 9.82 0.72 10.87
C GLN A 179 9.31 2.06 10.37
N THR A 180 8.01 2.29 10.43
CA THR A 180 7.45 3.60 10.06
C THR A 180 6.80 4.33 11.23
N THR A 181 6.85 5.67 11.26
CA THR A 181 6.23 6.48 12.32
C THR A 181 4.74 6.74 12.09
N ALA A 182 4.27 6.65 10.85
CA ALA A 182 2.88 6.83 10.44
C ALA A 182 2.56 5.90 9.27
N GLN A 183 1.29 5.75 8.88
CA GLN A 183 0.98 5.03 7.65
C GLN A 183 1.56 5.81 6.45
N PRO A 184 2.45 5.20 5.63
CA PRO A 184 3.02 5.87 4.47
C PRO A 184 1.94 6.31 3.48
N ALA A 185 2.04 7.55 3.00
CA ALA A 185 1.12 8.07 1.98
C ALA A 185 1.52 7.59 0.58
N ASP A 186 2.83 7.49 0.35
CA ASP A 186 3.42 7.06 -0.91
C ASP A 186 3.75 5.56 -0.93
N LEU A 187 3.84 5.02 -2.14
CA LEU A 187 4.43 3.71 -2.39
C LEU A 187 5.95 3.85 -2.52
N TYR A 188 6.69 3.07 -1.77
CA TYR A 188 8.14 3.06 -1.80
C TYR A 188 8.71 1.77 -2.37
N THR A 189 9.84 1.90 -3.04
CA THR A 189 10.70 0.79 -3.43
C THR A 189 12.04 0.96 -2.72
N VAL A 190 12.52 -0.12 -2.12
CA VAL A 190 13.87 -0.20 -1.58
C VAL A 190 14.78 -0.75 -2.66
N PHE A 191 15.91 -0.10 -2.89
CA PHE A 191 17.00 -0.65 -3.68
C PHE A 191 18.10 -1.17 -2.75
N VAL A 192 18.71 -2.28 -3.14
CA VAL A 192 19.91 -2.85 -2.54
C VAL A 192 20.94 -3.05 -3.62
N HIS A 193 22.15 -2.52 -3.44
CA HIS A 193 23.28 -2.76 -4.34
C HIS A 193 24.39 -3.51 -3.63
N LEU A 194 24.97 -4.49 -4.31
CA LEU A 194 26.22 -5.13 -3.96
C LEU A 194 27.33 -4.46 -4.76
N VAL A 195 28.16 -3.67 -4.08
CA VAL A 195 29.24 -2.89 -4.68
C VAL A 195 30.55 -3.63 -4.49
N GLY A 196 31.21 -3.99 -5.60
CA GLY A 196 32.44 -4.75 -5.59
C GLY A 196 33.67 -3.94 -5.17
N PRO A 197 34.85 -4.59 -5.08
CA PRO A 197 36.08 -3.97 -4.60
C PRO A 197 36.57 -2.77 -5.43
N ASP A 198 36.18 -2.69 -6.70
CA ASP A 198 36.49 -1.60 -7.62
C ASP A 198 35.51 -0.42 -7.54
N GLY A 199 34.51 -0.51 -6.65
CA GLY A 199 33.47 0.51 -6.46
C GLY A 199 32.31 0.41 -7.45
N THR A 200 32.27 -0.62 -8.30
CA THR A 200 31.17 -0.82 -9.26
C THR A 200 30.03 -1.62 -8.64
N ILE A 201 28.79 -1.36 -9.09
CA ILE A 201 27.63 -2.19 -8.70
C ILE A 201 27.71 -3.49 -9.50
N VAL A 202 27.89 -4.61 -8.81
CA VAL A 202 28.02 -5.94 -9.42
C VAL A 202 26.67 -6.64 -9.50
N ALA A 203 25.82 -6.47 -8.49
CA ALA A 203 24.46 -6.99 -8.45
C ALA A 203 23.55 -6.07 -7.65
N GLN A 204 22.24 -6.16 -7.88
CA GLN A 204 21.25 -5.31 -7.21
C GLN A 204 19.89 -6.00 -7.11
N GLY A 205 19.05 -5.49 -6.21
CA GLY A 205 17.66 -5.91 -6.06
C GLY A 205 16.77 -4.74 -5.64
N ASP A 206 15.63 -4.62 -6.33
CA ASP A 206 14.61 -3.61 -6.09
C ASP A 206 13.28 -4.29 -5.79
N GLN A 207 12.66 -3.94 -4.66
CA GLN A 207 11.33 -4.45 -4.32
C GLN A 207 10.58 -3.50 -3.39
N TRP A 208 9.26 -3.72 -3.29
CA TRP A 208 8.50 -3.15 -2.17
C TRP A 208 9.01 -3.75 -0.86
N PRO A 209 9.21 -2.92 0.18
CA PRO A 209 9.74 -3.41 1.43
C PRO A 209 8.78 -4.44 2.05
N GLY A 210 9.30 -5.62 2.40
CA GLY A 210 8.51 -6.74 2.91
C GLY A 210 7.58 -7.38 1.88
N GLY A 211 7.75 -7.08 0.59
CA GLY A 211 6.96 -7.64 -0.50
C GLY A 211 5.52 -7.11 -0.62
N LEU A 212 5.16 -6.08 0.17
CA LEU A 212 3.83 -5.48 0.18
C LEU A 212 3.91 -3.96 0.01
N PRO A 213 2.88 -3.31 -0.58
CA PRO A 213 2.87 -1.86 -0.74
C PRO A 213 3.05 -1.14 0.62
N SER A 214 3.97 -0.18 0.70
CA SER A 214 4.29 0.53 1.96
C SER A 214 3.10 1.24 2.58
N ASN A 215 2.14 1.69 1.77
CA ASN A 215 0.91 2.33 2.26
C ASN A 215 -0.06 1.36 3.01
N THR A 216 0.26 0.07 3.09
CA THR A 216 -0.47 -0.90 3.92
C THR A 216 0.08 -1.00 5.36
N TRP A 217 1.21 -0.33 5.64
CA TRP A 217 1.88 -0.38 6.93
C TRP A 217 1.15 0.46 7.97
N ALA A 218 1.21 0.01 9.22
CA ALA A 218 0.67 0.75 10.37
C ALA A 218 1.76 1.62 11.01
N ALA A 219 1.35 2.70 11.67
CA ALA A 219 2.25 3.47 12.53
C ALA A 219 2.94 2.55 13.57
N GLY A 220 4.25 2.66 13.69
CA GLY A 220 5.09 1.85 14.56
C GLY A 220 5.35 0.42 14.09
N GLN A 221 4.77 -0.03 12.98
CA GLN A 221 4.98 -1.39 12.48
C GLN A 221 6.42 -1.59 12.05
N VAL A 222 7.00 -2.71 12.50
CA VAL A 222 8.25 -3.27 12.01
C VAL A 222 7.95 -4.24 10.87
N VAL A 223 8.67 -4.09 9.76
CA VAL A 223 8.59 -4.97 8.60
C VAL A 223 9.93 -5.64 8.37
N VAL A 224 9.90 -6.96 8.28
CA VAL A 224 11.04 -7.82 7.93
C VAL A 224 11.05 -7.97 6.42
N ASP A 225 12.14 -7.53 5.81
CA ASP A 225 12.26 -7.34 4.37
C ASP A 225 13.43 -8.18 3.83
N GLY A 226 13.10 -9.32 3.23
CA GLY A 226 14.08 -10.31 2.78
C GLY A 226 14.46 -10.13 1.31
N TYR A 227 15.75 -10.16 1.03
CA TYR A 227 16.36 -10.07 -0.30
C TYR A 227 17.13 -11.34 -0.63
N VAL A 228 17.01 -11.76 -1.88
CA VAL A 228 17.87 -12.78 -2.50
C VAL A 228 18.47 -12.13 -3.75
N ILE A 229 19.76 -11.82 -3.71
CA ILE A 229 20.47 -11.13 -4.78
C ILE A 229 21.49 -12.09 -5.36
N GLU A 230 21.26 -12.52 -6.60
CA GLU A 230 22.13 -13.44 -7.32
C GLU A 230 23.42 -12.72 -7.75
N LEU A 231 24.58 -13.26 -7.38
CA LEU A 231 25.86 -12.80 -7.89
C LEU A 231 26.13 -13.41 -9.27
N PRO A 232 26.71 -12.64 -10.22
CA PRO A 232 27.25 -13.21 -11.45
C PRO A 232 28.32 -14.28 -11.16
N ALA A 233 28.43 -15.29 -12.03
CA ALA A 233 29.47 -16.31 -11.93
C ALA A 233 30.89 -15.71 -12.09
N GLU A 234 30.99 -14.58 -12.78
CA GLU A 234 32.21 -13.81 -13.00
C GLU A 234 32.42 -12.69 -11.96
N ALA A 235 31.63 -12.67 -10.86
CA ALA A 235 31.77 -11.67 -9.81
C ALA A 235 33.22 -11.63 -9.29
N PRO A 236 33.88 -10.46 -9.25
CA PRO A 236 35.24 -10.34 -8.72
C PRO A 236 35.34 -10.83 -7.28
N ALA A 237 36.39 -11.57 -6.94
CA ALA A 237 36.65 -11.92 -5.55
C ALA A 237 37.02 -10.68 -4.71
N GLY A 238 36.63 -10.65 -3.45
CA GLY A 238 37.00 -9.61 -2.50
C GLY A 238 35.87 -9.17 -1.57
N VAL A 239 36.06 -8.01 -0.94
CA VAL A 239 35.09 -7.43 0.00
C VAL A 239 34.09 -6.56 -0.75
N TYR A 240 32.81 -6.86 -0.54
CA TYR A 240 31.69 -6.13 -1.12
C TYR A 240 31.05 -5.22 -0.08
N GLN A 241 30.61 -4.05 -0.52
CA GLN A 241 29.80 -3.14 0.27
C GLN A 241 28.32 -3.34 -0.07
N VAL A 242 27.46 -3.39 0.95
CA VAL A 242 26.01 -3.41 0.76
C VAL A 242 25.49 -1.98 0.90
N VAL A 243 24.81 -1.49 -0.14
CA VAL A 243 24.26 -0.13 -0.19
C VAL A 243 22.75 -0.21 -0.30
N VAL A 244 22.04 0.57 0.52
CA VAL A 244 20.57 0.55 0.59
C VAL A 244 20.00 1.96 0.50
N GLY A 245 18.85 2.12 -0.12
CA GLY A 245 18.05 3.34 0.00
C GLY A 245 16.59 3.13 -0.44
N LEU A 246 15.81 4.21 -0.36
CA LEU A 246 14.37 4.23 -0.68
C LEU A 246 14.11 5.26 -1.77
N TYR A 247 13.17 4.97 -2.66
CA TYR A 247 12.59 5.94 -3.58
C TYR A 247 11.07 5.79 -3.70
N THR A 248 10.41 6.87 -4.10
CA THR A 248 8.99 6.88 -4.43
C THR A 248 8.73 6.12 -5.73
N ALA A 249 7.92 5.06 -5.68
CA ALA A 249 7.61 4.21 -6.84
C ALA A 249 6.92 4.99 -7.97
N ALA A 250 6.25 6.09 -7.66
CA ALA A 250 5.52 6.91 -8.63
C ALA A 250 6.44 7.68 -9.60
N ASP A 251 7.60 8.15 -9.14
CA ASP A 251 8.47 9.06 -9.91
C ASP A 251 9.98 8.81 -9.74
N GLY A 252 10.38 7.79 -8.97
CA GLY A 252 11.78 7.37 -8.83
C GLY A 252 12.66 8.28 -7.97
N VAL A 253 12.06 9.25 -7.27
CA VAL A 253 12.83 10.21 -6.44
C VAL A 253 13.26 9.56 -5.14
N ARG A 254 14.55 9.62 -4.82
CA ARG A 254 15.09 9.10 -3.57
C ARG A 254 14.59 9.91 -2.37
N LEU A 255 14.36 9.21 -1.26
CA LEU A 255 14.00 9.84 0.00
C LEU A 255 15.27 10.35 0.68
N ALA A 256 15.22 11.59 1.16
CA ALA A 256 16.28 12.14 1.99
C ALA A 256 16.51 11.26 3.22
N VAL A 257 17.77 10.96 3.54
CA VAL A 257 18.12 10.12 4.68
C VAL A 257 19.07 10.81 5.63
N VAL A 258 18.82 10.67 6.93
CA VAL A 258 19.70 11.11 8.00
C VAL A 258 20.26 9.93 8.79
N ASN A 259 21.49 10.09 9.27
CA ASN A 259 22.13 9.13 10.15
C ASN A 259 21.62 9.28 11.61
N PRO A 260 22.02 8.38 12.55
CA PRO A 260 21.60 8.48 13.94
C PRO A 260 22.04 9.77 14.67
N ALA A 261 23.02 10.52 14.13
CA ALA A 261 23.44 11.82 14.64
C ALA A 261 22.61 12.99 14.08
N GLY A 262 21.64 12.71 13.20
CA GLY A 262 20.79 13.70 12.54
C GLY A 262 21.44 14.39 11.34
N GLU A 263 22.54 13.85 10.81
CA GLU A 263 23.26 14.42 9.66
C GLU A 263 22.76 13.78 8.36
N ALA A 264 22.60 14.58 7.32
CA ALA A 264 22.24 14.10 5.99
C ALA A 264 23.30 13.14 5.44
N VAL A 265 22.85 12.01 4.89
CA VAL A 265 23.74 11.03 4.24
C VAL A 265 23.87 11.38 2.76
N PRO A 266 25.09 11.41 2.20
CA PRO A 266 25.30 11.70 0.78
C PRO A 266 24.54 10.75 -0.17
N ASP A 267 24.04 11.30 -1.27
CA ASP A 267 23.31 10.60 -2.34
C ASP A 267 22.06 9.82 -1.89
N ASP A 268 21.56 10.09 -0.68
CA ASP A 268 20.36 9.45 -0.12
C ASP A 268 20.46 7.92 -0.08
N LYS A 269 21.66 7.41 0.21
CA LYS A 269 21.97 5.98 0.26
C LYS A 269 22.86 5.65 1.46
N VAL A 270 22.57 4.53 2.11
CA VAL A 270 23.26 4.06 3.32
C VAL A 270 24.19 2.92 2.96
N PHE A 271 25.47 3.04 3.32
CA PHE A 271 26.41 1.92 3.30
C PHE A 271 26.26 1.15 4.61
N LEU A 272 25.87 -0.12 4.51
CA LEU A 272 25.75 -0.98 5.67
C LEU A 272 27.12 -1.49 6.07
N ALA A 273 27.45 -1.40 7.36
CA ALA A 273 28.69 -1.94 7.93
C ALA A 273 28.61 -3.48 8.06
N LEU A 274 28.32 -4.15 6.96
CA LEU A 274 28.27 -5.60 6.81
C LEU A 274 29.49 -6.03 6.00
N ALA A 275 30.25 -6.99 6.51
CA ALA A 275 31.36 -7.59 5.77
C ALA A 275 30.80 -8.75 4.92
N LEU A 276 30.56 -8.48 3.63
CA LEU A 276 30.31 -9.53 2.64
C LEU A 276 31.61 -9.82 1.90
N VAL A 277 32.08 -11.06 1.98
CA VAL A 277 33.24 -11.57 1.25
C VAL A 277 32.75 -12.47 0.13
N VAL A 278 33.24 -12.24 -1.08
CA VAL A 278 32.97 -13.08 -2.25
C VAL A 278 34.25 -13.79 -2.65
N GLY A 279 34.22 -15.13 -2.66
CA GLY A 279 35.39 -15.99 -2.85
C GLY A 279 36.30 -16.10 -1.61
N ASP A 280 37.44 -16.78 -1.80
CA ASP A 280 38.50 -16.99 -0.80
C ASP A 280 39.33 -15.73 -0.45
#